data_AF-A0A1G3ATG0-F1
#
_entry.id   AF-A0A1G3ATG0-F1
#
_cell.length_a   1.000
_cell.length_b   1.000
_cell.length_c   1.000
_cell.angle_alpha   90.00
_cell.angle_beta   90.00
_cell.angle_gamma   90.00
#
_symmetry.space_group_name_H-M   'P 1'
#
loop_
_entity.id
_entity.type
_entity.pdbx_description
1 polymer ?
#
loop_
_entity_poly.entity_id
_entity_poly.type
_entity_poly.pdbx_seq_one_letter_code
_entity_poly.pdbx_strand_id
1 'polypeptide(L)' 'MRTFLGFLLGIALIIPITSGCGPSLTEEDLGTVVFDVGQLPGADVPYELPDSSTTAPSESKNTTTDGS' A
#
# COMPACT_ATOMS: atom_id res chain seq x y z
N MET A 1 23.61 -39.94 -28.20
CA MET A 1 23.82 -39.41 -26.83
C MET A 1 23.93 -37.88 -26.76
N ARG A 2 24.55 -37.19 -27.74
CA ARG A 2 24.75 -35.72 -27.69
C ARG A 2 23.46 -34.89 -27.80
N THR A 3 22.44 -35.39 -28.52
CA THR A 3 21.13 -34.73 -28.67
C THR A 3 20.27 -34.80 -27.41
N PHE A 4 20.38 -35.89 -26.65
CA PHE A 4 19.67 -36.06 -25.37
C PHE A 4 20.17 -35.09 -24.30
N LEU A 5 21.47 -34.80 -24.27
CA LEU A 5 22.05 -33.85 -23.32
C LEU A 5 21.56 -32.41 -23.58
N GLY A 6 21.48 -32.00 -24.84
CA GLY A 6 20.95 -30.69 -25.22
C GLY A 6 19.46 -30.54 -24.91
N PHE A 7 18.68 -31.61 -25.09
CA PHE A 7 17.26 -31.62 -24.77
C PHE A 7 17.00 -31.50 -23.25
N LEU A 8 17.77 -32.24 -22.43
CA LEU A 8 17.67 -32.13 -20.97
C LEU A 8 18.09 -30.76 -20.45
N LEU A 9 19.15 -30.16 -21.02
CA LEU A 9 19.59 -28.81 -20.66
C LEU A 9 18.55 -27.74 -21.05
N GLY A 10 17.90 -27.89 -22.21
CA GLY A 10 16.83 -27.00 -22.66
C GLY A 10 15.61 -27.05 -21.74
N ILE A 11 15.19 -28.24 -21.33
CA ILE A 11 14.07 -28.40 -20.39
C ILE A 11 14.41 -27.81 -19.02
N ALA A 12 15.62 -28.06 -18.52
CA ALA A 12 16.07 -27.53 -17.23
C ALA A 12 16.09 -25.99 -17.18
N LEU A 13 16.33 -25.32 -18.31
CA LEU A 13 16.27 -23.86 -18.40
C LEU A 13 14.84 -23.30 -18.52
N ILE A 14 13.90 -24.06 -19.09
CA ILE A 14 12.52 -23.60 -19.32
C ILE A 14 11.64 -23.79 -18.07
N ILE A 15 11.84 -24.85 -17.30
CA ILE A 15 11.08 -25.15 -16.07
C ILE A 15 11.03 -23.98 -15.06
N PRO A 16 12.15 -23.30 -14.72
CA PRO A 16 12.11 -22.18 -13.78
C PRO A 16 11.47 -20.92 -14.38
N ILE A 17 11.28 -20.84 -15.70
CA ILE A 17 10.64 -19.68 -16.36
C ILE A 17 9.11 -19.81 -16.29
N THR A 18 8.57 -21.03 -16.40
CA THR A 18 7.12 -21.26 -16.30
C THR A 18 6.63 -21.37 -14.86
N SER A 19 7.52 -21.71 -13.94
CA SER A 19 7.26 -21.74 -12.50
C SER A 19 7.67 -20.37 -11.96
N GLY A 20 6.76 -19.39 -11.95
CA GLY A 20 7.08 -17.99 -11.64
C GLY A 20 8.02 -17.80 -10.43
N CYS A 21 8.79 -16.71 -10.41
CA CYS A 21 9.84 -16.41 -9.40
C CYS A 21 9.36 -16.18 -7.95
N GLY A 22 8.17 -16.66 -7.58
CA GLY A 22 7.58 -16.42 -6.26
C GLY A 22 7.46 -17.71 -5.44
N PRO A 23 7.43 -17.60 -4.10
CA PRO A 23 7.05 -18.73 -3.26
C PRO A 23 5.64 -19.19 -3.62
N SER A 24 5.43 -20.51 -3.60
CA SER A 24 4.08 -21.07 -3.67
C SER A 24 3.39 -20.76 -2.34
N LEU A 25 2.50 -19.76 -2.34
CA LEU A 25 1.67 -19.45 -1.18
C LEU A 25 0.55 -20.46 -1.06
N THR A 26 0.42 -21.10 0.10
CA THR A 26 -0.75 -21.94 0.44
C THR A 26 -1.82 -21.08 1.12
N GLU A 27 -3.05 -21.56 1.23
CA GLU A 27 -4.16 -20.78 1.84
C GLU A 27 -3.88 -20.38 3.30
N GLU A 28 -3.07 -21.16 4.00
CA GLU A 28 -2.53 -20.87 5.33
C GLU A 28 -1.55 -19.67 5.35
N ASP A 29 -0.85 -19.40 4.25
CA ASP A 29 0.09 -18.28 4.13
C ASP A 29 -0.62 -16.94 3.88
N LEU A 30 -1.91 -16.97 3.50
CA LEU A 30 -2.68 -15.80 3.09
C LEU A 30 -3.23 -14.98 4.27
N GLY A 31 -3.04 -15.46 5.50
CA GLY A 31 -3.59 -14.83 6.70
C GLY A 31 -5.13 -14.79 6.71
N THR A 32 -5.70 -14.03 7.64
CA THR A 32 -7.17 -13.90 7.76
C THR A 32 -7.60 -12.48 7.44
N VAL A 33 -8.55 -12.34 6.51
CA VAL A 33 -9.21 -11.06 6.23
C VAL A 33 -10.31 -10.85 7.29
N VAL A 34 -10.17 -9.77 8.08
CA VAL A 34 -11.20 -9.36 9.04
C VAL A 34 -12.18 -8.45 8.31
N PHE A 35 -13.41 -8.95 8.09
CA PHE A 35 -14.47 -8.21 7.41
C PHE A 35 -15.34 -7.38 8.35
N ASP A 36 -15.32 -7.71 9.64
CA ASP A 36 -16.18 -7.09 10.64
C ASP A 36 -15.31 -6.29 11.61
N VAL A 37 -15.44 -4.97 11.55
CA VAL A 37 -14.86 -4.04 12.51
C VAL A 37 -16.01 -3.48 13.34
N GLY A 38 -16.04 -3.86 14.63
CA GLY A 38 -17.07 -3.36 15.54
C GLY A 38 -17.07 -1.84 15.60
N GLN A 39 -18.24 -1.25 15.80
CA GLN A 39 -18.35 0.20 15.95
C GLN A 39 -17.59 0.67 17.19
N LEU A 40 -16.78 1.72 17.01
CA LEU A 40 -16.10 2.40 18.09
C LEU A 40 -17.13 3.17 18.94
N PRO A 41 -16.95 3.24 20.27
CA PRO A 41 -17.81 4.07 21.11
C PRO A 41 -17.73 5.52 20.65
N GLY A 42 -18.89 6.13 20.38
CA GLY A 42 -18.97 7.50 19.86
C GLY A 42 -18.93 7.62 18.33
N ALA A 43 -18.93 6.51 17.58
CA ALA A 43 -19.01 6.54 16.12
C ALA A 43 -20.28 7.25 15.59
N ASP A 44 -21.37 7.21 16.37
CA ASP A 44 -22.64 7.88 16.05
C ASP A 44 -22.72 9.31 16.58
N VAL A 45 -21.70 9.79 17.29
CA VAL A 45 -21.70 11.13 17.89
C VAL A 45 -21.17 12.13 16.85
N PRO A 46 -21.95 13.16 16.49
CA PRO A 46 -21.46 14.24 15.63
C PRO A 46 -20.24 14.92 16.26
N TYR A 47 -19.21 15.18 15.45
CA TYR A 47 -18.08 15.98 15.90
C TYR A 47 -18.53 17.43 16.13
N GLU A 48 -18.24 17.99 17.30
CA GLU A 48 -18.53 19.39 17.58
C GLU A 48 -17.58 20.29 16.78
N LEU A 49 -18.14 21.20 15.98
CA LEU A 49 -17.34 22.24 15.35
C LEU A 49 -16.90 23.24 16.42
N PRO A 50 -15.61 23.62 16.47
CA PRO A 50 -15.18 24.69 17.37
C PRO A 50 -15.89 25.99 17.02
N ASP A 51 -16.23 26.77 18.04
CA ASP A 51 -16.88 28.06 17.86
C ASP A 51 -16.07 28.96 16.91
N SER A 52 -16.74 29.45 15.88
CA SER A 52 -16.18 30.37 14.87
C SER A 52 -15.79 31.74 15.46
N SER A 53 -15.98 31.95 16.77
CA SER A 53 -15.49 33.12 17.50
C SER A 53 -13.98 33.11 17.70
N THR A 54 -13.29 32.00 17.41
CA THR A 54 -11.83 32.03 17.30
C THR A 54 -11.48 32.72 15.99
N THR A 55 -11.35 34.05 16.06
CA THR A 55 -10.74 34.88 15.02
C THR A 55 -9.47 34.18 14.54
N ALA A 56 -9.47 33.72 13.29
CA ALA A 56 -8.26 33.22 12.66
C ALA A 56 -7.17 34.28 12.87
N PRO A 57 -5.99 33.92 13.38
CA PRO A 57 -4.92 34.90 13.54
C PRO A 57 -4.67 35.52 12.17
N SER A 58 -4.88 36.84 12.06
CA SER A 58 -4.67 37.58 10.83
C SER A 58 -3.30 37.20 10.27
N GLU A 59 -3.28 36.61 9.08
CA GLU A 59 -2.05 36.35 8.36
C GLU A 59 -1.36 37.70 8.15
N SER A 60 -0.31 37.96 8.93
CA SER A 60 0.52 39.15 8.80
C SER A 60 1.28 39.00 7.49
N LYS A 61 0.69 39.55 6.42
CA LYS A 61 1.33 39.71 5.13
C LYS A 61 2.52 40.66 5.28
N ASN A 62 3.68 40.12 5.62
CA ASN A 62 4.93 40.85 5.52
C ASN A 62 5.19 41.13 4.04
N THR A 63 4.98 42.37 3.61
CA THR A 63 5.46 42.88 2.33
C THR A 63 6.98 42.96 2.37
N THR A 64 7.64 41.92 1.87
CA THR A 64 9.04 42.04 1.43
C THR A 64 9.07 42.94 0.21
N THR A 65 9.45 44.20 0.43
CA THR A 65 9.92 45.12 -0.59
C THR A 65 11.24 44.61 -1.13
N ASP A 66 11.19 43.75 -2.15
CA ASP A 66 12.36 43.54 -3.00
C ASP A 66 12.36 44.65 -4.05
N GLY A 67 13.25 45.61 -3.82
CA GLY A 67 13.59 46.60 -4.81
C GLY A 67 14.25 45.92 -6.02
N SER A 68 13.81 46.30 -7.20
CA SER A 68 14.67 46.39 -8.38
C SER A 68 14.09 47.37 -9.40
#